data_AF-A0A0F2P6M0-F1
#
_entry.id   AF-A0A0F2P6M0-F1
#
_cell.length_a   1.000
_cell.length_b   1.000
_cell.length_c   1.000
_cell.angle_alpha   90.00
_cell.angle_beta   90.00
_cell.angle_gamma   90.00
#
_symmetry.space_group_name_H-M   'P 1'
#
loop_
_entity.id
_entity.type
_entity.pdbx_description
1 polymer ?
#
loop_
_entity_poly.entity_id
_entity_poly.type
_entity_poly.pdbx_seq_one_letter_code
_entity_poly.pdbx_strand_id
1 'polypeptide(L)'
;MPRSFVEIQVFVASPSDVQKERELLGAVIDELNRNWSSTLGVRLRLLRWETDVYPAFGSDPQAVINEQIGDDYDVFIGILWGRFGTPTSRAESGTMEEFKRALSRRKGSSSGPEIMVYFKDSPISPTKIDPDQLIKIRQFRADLPGIGGLYAEFSDEPGFEAALRAHLAAIARKFSLHPTGKTSAIDSDAELPVDDDDEDLGYLDYIESYEARMSDMTETLSSISSATERVGADFNQRTEETRKFTESEDRSNIRTAKSIIKRAADDMNAYGRHLEAQLPLLAAAREEAFTALTKALVLYGGFGEVNEGNLADLRNSLDGFNEATGNSRHSLAGLRKSIASMSRMTGDLNRAKKFVVSMLDEMDSEIERAQVASSSILVSIDQMIKA
;
A
#
# COMPACT_ATOMS: atom_id res chain seq x y z
N MET A 1 -0.96 -27.39 15.88
CA MET A 1 0.28 -27.87 15.25
C MET A 1 1.25 -26.71 15.13
N PRO A 2 2.57 -26.91 15.26
CA PRO A 2 3.57 -25.87 14.97
C PRO A 2 3.49 -25.45 13.51
N ARG A 3 3.63 -24.15 13.22
CA ARG A 3 3.65 -23.60 11.86
C ARG A 3 5.10 -23.45 11.39
N SER A 4 5.40 -23.89 10.17
CA SER A 4 6.66 -23.60 9.46
C SER A 4 6.52 -22.30 8.68
N PHE A 5 7.59 -21.50 8.64
CA PHE A 5 7.67 -20.30 7.80
C PHE A 5 9.07 -20.15 7.18
N VAL A 6 9.15 -19.51 6.03
CA VAL A 6 10.40 -19.04 5.42
C VAL A 6 10.79 -17.73 6.11
N GLU A 7 11.98 -17.67 6.71
CA GLU A 7 12.51 -16.46 7.33
C GLU A 7 13.40 -15.71 6.33
N ILE A 8 13.07 -14.45 6.07
CA ILE A 8 13.82 -13.54 5.19
C ILE A 8 14.56 -12.54 6.09
N GLN A 9 15.88 -12.52 6.02
CA GLN A 9 16.72 -11.63 6.80
C GLN A 9 16.91 -10.28 6.09
N VAL A 10 16.46 -9.21 6.73
CA VAL A 10 16.52 -7.84 6.21
C VAL A 10 17.58 -7.08 7.00
N PHE A 11 18.70 -6.74 6.38
CA PHE A 11 19.75 -5.92 6.98
C PHE A 11 19.57 -4.45 6.62
N VAL A 12 19.49 -3.57 7.64
CA VAL A 12 19.32 -2.13 7.44
C VAL A 12 20.57 -1.33 7.78
N ALA A 13 21.09 -0.64 6.77
CA ALA A 13 22.21 0.27 6.84
C ALA A 13 21.72 1.71 6.71
N SER A 14 22.07 2.57 7.66
CA SER A 14 21.74 3.99 7.56
C SER A 14 22.63 4.86 8.44
N PRO A 15 22.83 6.13 8.08
CA PRO A 15 23.42 7.11 8.97
C PRO A 15 22.49 7.44 10.16
N SER A 16 23.02 8.17 11.15
CA SER A 16 22.34 8.43 12.42
C SER A 16 21.20 9.46 12.35
N ASP A 17 21.05 10.21 11.26
CA ASP A 17 20.03 11.26 11.08
C ASP A 17 18.68 10.74 10.58
N VAL A 18 18.56 9.43 10.32
CA VAL A 18 17.31 8.75 9.91
C VAL A 18 16.83 7.71 10.93
N GLN A 19 17.09 7.98 12.22
CA GLN A 19 16.71 7.09 13.32
C GLN A 19 15.20 6.79 13.34
N LYS A 20 14.37 7.78 13.05
CA LYS A 20 12.91 7.61 12.99
C LYS A 20 12.50 6.63 11.88
N GLU A 21 13.12 6.74 10.71
CA GLU A 21 12.86 5.84 9.59
C GLU A 21 13.30 4.41 9.92
N ARG A 22 14.40 4.22 10.65
CA ARG A 22 14.78 2.91 11.18
C ARG A 22 13.70 2.36 12.12
N GLU A 23 13.12 3.17 13.00
CA GLU A 23 12.04 2.75 13.91
C GLU A 23 10.78 2.37 13.13
N LEU A 24 10.37 3.19 12.17
CA LEU A 24 9.24 2.92 11.28
C LEU A 24 9.40 1.63 10.50
N LEU A 25 10.61 1.36 9.96
CA LEU A 25 10.90 0.08 9.29
C LEU A 25 10.64 -1.13 10.20
N GLY A 26 11.00 -1.03 11.49
CA GLY A 26 10.70 -2.08 12.47
C GLY A 26 9.20 -2.27 12.67
N ALA A 27 8.47 -1.17 12.85
CA ALA A 27 7.01 -1.21 13.05
C ALA A 27 6.27 -1.79 11.84
N VAL A 28 6.68 -1.42 10.62
CA VAL A 28 6.13 -1.97 9.37
C VAL A 28 6.45 -3.47 9.28
N ILE A 29 7.69 -3.90 9.54
CA ILE A 29 8.04 -5.32 9.54
C ILE A 29 7.20 -6.12 10.54
N ASP A 30 6.98 -5.59 11.74
CA ASP A 30 6.13 -6.24 12.75
C ASP A 30 4.66 -6.31 12.34
N GLU A 31 4.14 -5.26 11.69
CA GLU A 31 2.80 -5.23 11.10
C GLU A 31 2.64 -6.30 10.02
N LEU A 32 3.57 -6.33 9.06
CA LEU A 32 3.57 -7.28 7.96
C LEU A 32 3.70 -8.72 8.48
N ASN A 33 4.56 -8.98 9.45
CA ASN A 33 4.70 -10.30 10.08
C ASN A 33 3.40 -10.78 10.75
N ARG A 34 2.63 -9.88 11.38
CA ARG A 34 1.32 -10.24 11.96
C ARG A 34 0.31 -10.67 10.90
N ASN A 35 0.37 -10.08 9.70
CA ASN A 35 -0.55 -10.34 8.60
C ASN A 35 -0.10 -11.51 7.70
N TRP A 36 1.20 -11.69 7.51
CA TRP A 36 1.79 -12.65 6.56
C TRP A 36 2.12 -14.00 7.19
N SER A 37 2.48 -14.05 8.47
CA SER A 37 2.84 -15.32 9.14
C SER A 37 1.68 -16.33 9.16
N SER A 38 0.44 -15.87 9.04
CA SER A 38 -0.75 -16.72 8.91
C SER A 38 -1.17 -17.03 7.47
N THR A 39 -0.75 -16.22 6.50
CA THR A 39 -1.37 -16.17 5.15
C THR A 39 -0.39 -16.53 4.04
N LEU A 40 0.88 -16.12 4.16
CA LEU A 40 1.93 -16.33 3.15
C LEU A 40 3.02 -17.33 3.61
N GLY A 41 3.04 -17.73 4.88
CA GLY A 41 4.09 -18.62 5.40
C GLY A 41 5.48 -18.00 5.39
N VAL A 42 5.59 -16.67 5.35
CA VAL A 42 6.84 -15.90 5.34
C VAL A 42 6.93 -15.04 6.60
N ARG A 43 8.16 -14.84 7.08
CA ARG A 43 8.49 -13.92 8.16
C ARG A 43 9.72 -13.09 7.79
N LEU A 44 9.64 -11.78 8.00
CA LEU A 44 10.78 -10.88 7.92
C LEU A 44 11.49 -10.81 9.28
N ARG A 45 12.82 -10.98 9.29
CA ARG A 45 13.68 -10.73 10.44
C ARG A 45 14.58 -9.55 10.17
N LEU A 46 14.37 -8.45 10.90
CA LEU A 46 15.18 -7.25 10.78
C LEU A 46 16.50 -7.40 11.56
N LEU A 47 17.62 -7.20 10.89
CA LEU A 47 18.96 -7.18 11.44
C LEU A 47 19.48 -5.75 11.53
N ARG A 48 19.99 -5.37 12.70
CA ARG A 48 20.58 -4.05 12.95
C ARG A 48 21.81 -4.17 13.81
N TRP A 49 22.83 -3.35 13.57
CA TRP A 49 24.05 -3.39 14.39
C TRP A 49 23.77 -3.07 15.87
N GLU A 50 22.74 -2.28 16.17
CA GLU A 50 22.40 -1.91 17.56
C GLU A 50 21.87 -3.09 18.38
N THR A 51 21.24 -4.08 17.73
CA THR A 51 20.52 -5.18 18.38
C THR A 51 21.15 -6.55 18.11
N ASP A 52 21.86 -6.70 17.01
CA ASP A 52 22.36 -7.97 16.51
C ASP A 52 23.91 -8.06 16.55
N VAL A 53 24.59 -7.03 17.07
CA VAL A 53 26.05 -7.01 17.27
C VAL A 53 26.37 -6.81 18.76
N TYR A 54 27.36 -7.53 19.26
CA TYR A 54 27.90 -7.42 20.62
C TYR A 54 29.31 -6.79 20.60
N PRO A 55 29.73 -6.11 21.69
CA PRO A 55 31.07 -5.54 21.78
C PRO A 55 32.15 -6.61 21.59
N ALA A 56 33.02 -6.39 20.60
CA ALA A 56 34.16 -7.24 20.31
C ALA A 56 35.30 -6.41 19.70
N PHE A 57 36.48 -7.01 19.57
CA PHE A 57 37.66 -6.38 18.99
C PHE A 57 37.94 -6.95 17.59
N GLY A 58 38.19 -6.06 16.64
CA GLY A 58 38.60 -6.39 15.27
C GLY A 58 39.60 -5.35 14.76
N SER A 59 39.89 -5.34 13.46
CA SER A 59 40.81 -4.36 12.87
C SER A 59 40.32 -2.92 13.01
N ASP A 60 38.99 -2.74 12.99
CA ASP A 60 38.27 -1.48 13.19
C ASP A 60 36.80 -1.80 13.56
N PRO A 61 36.02 -0.82 14.07
CA PRO A 61 34.64 -1.06 14.47
C PRO A 61 33.74 -1.61 13.35
N GLN A 62 33.93 -1.16 12.12
CA GLN A 62 33.10 -1.64 10.99
C GLN A 62 33.41 -3.10 10.64
N ALA A 63 34.66 -3.53 10.78
CA ALA A 63 35.03 -4.94 10.58
C ALA A 63 34.32 -5.85 11.58
N VAL A 64 34.20 -5.43 12.85
CA VAL A 64 33.47 -6.19 13.88
C VAL A 64 31.99 -6.32 13.53
N ILE A 65 31.36 -5.21 13.11
CA ILE A 65 29.95 -5.20 12.69
C ILE A 65 29.75 -6.14 11.49
N ASN A 66 30.59 -6.02 10.45
CA ASN A 66 30.47 -6.83 9.25
C ASN A 66 30.62 -8.33 9.53
N GLU A 67 31.56 -8.71 10.42
CA GLU A 67 31.78 -10.11 10.79
C GLU A 67 30.59 -10.70 11.56
N GLN A 68 29.99 -9.92 12.46
CA GLN A 68 28.88 -10.39 13.29
C GLN A 68 27.53 -10.40 12.56
N ILE A 69 27.28 -9.41 11.68
CA ILE A 69 26.09 -9.43 10.80
C ILE A 69 26.21 -10.56 9.77
N GLY A 70 27.42 -10.84 9.30
CA GLY A 70 27.69 -11.87 8.31
C GLY A 70 27.16 -11.53 6.91
N ASP A 71 27.22 -12.52 6.03
CA ASP A 71 26.83 -12.40 4.62
C ASP A 71 25.62 -13.29 4.28
N ASP A 72 24.78 -13.61 5.27
CA ASP A 72 23.63 -14.52 5.14
C ASP A 72 22.27 -13.78 5.08
N TYR A 73 22.29 -12.45 4.99
CA TYR A 73 21.05 -11.68 4.79
C TYR A 73 20.57 -11.72 3.34
N ASP A 74 19.25 -11.71 3.20
CA ASP A 74 18.50 -11.84 1.95
C ASP A 74 18.18 -10.47 1.31
N VAL A 75 18.05 -9.44 2.15
CA VAL A 75 17.66 -8.09 1.73
C VAL A 75 18.55 -7.08 2.42
N PHE A 76 19.06 -6.12 1.66
CA PHE A 76 19.75 -4.94 2.13
C PHE A 76 18.86 -3.71 1.94
N ILE A 77 18.68 -2.93 3.00
CA ILE A 77 17.98 -1.64 2.96
C ILE A 77 18.95 -0.53 3.35
N GLY A 78 19.23 0.37 2.41
CA GLY A 78 19.96 1.62 2.64
C GLY A 78 19.00 2.79 2.81
N ILE A 79 19.07 3.53 3.91
CA ILE A 79 18.26 4.75 4.12
C ILE A 79 19.21 5.94 4.29
N LEU A 80 19.08 6.96 3.45
CA LEU A 80 19.94 8.15 3.46
C LEU A 80 19.12 9.45 3.49
N TRP A 81 19.67 10.49 4.11
CA TRP A 81 19.07 11.84 4.14
C TRP A 81 20.10 12.95 3.98
N GLY A 82 20.53 13.58 5.07
CA GLY A 82 21.44 14.74 5.09
C GLY A 82 22.87 14.37 5.45
N ARG A 83 23.09 13.17 5.97
CA ARG A 83 24.42 12.62 6.29
C ARG A 83 24.74 11.47 5.36
N PHE A 84 25.99 11.42 4.92
CA PHE A 84 26.58 10.30 4.20
C PHE A 84 27.24 9.30 5.16
N GLY A 85 27.73 9.79 6.31
CA GLY A 85 28.35 9.02 7.39
C GLY A 85 29.82 9.34 7.59
N THR A 86 30.48 8.50 8.40
CA THR A 86 31.89 8.66 8.78
C THR A 86 32.76 7.68 8.00
N PRO A 87 33.87 8.13 7.37
CA PRO A 87 34.76 7.26 6.62
C PRO A 87 35.28 6.08 7.44
N THR A 88 35.39 4.94 6.78
CA THR A 88 36.05 3.74 7.30
C THR A 88 37.41 3.57 6.62
N SER A 89 38.16 2.55 7.01
CA SER A 89 39.41 2.17 6.34
C SER A 89 39.20 1.72 4.88
N ARG A 90 37.96 1.40 4.48
CA ARG A 90 37.63 0.77 3.20
C ARG A 90 36.63 1.57 2.35
N ALA A 91 35.88 2.49 2.93
CA ALA A 91 34.87 3.28 2.21
C ALA A 91 34.68 4.68 2.80
N GLU A 92 33.98 5.52 2.05
CA GLU A 92 33.68 6.89 2.46
C GLU A 92 32.67 7.01 3.59
N SER A 93 31.93 5.94 3.88
CA SER A 93 31.17 5.76 5.12
C SER A 93 30.91 4.29 5.43
N GLY A 94 30.53 3.99 6.68
CA GLY A 94 30.07 2.66 7.09
C GLY A 94 28.90 2.15 6.24
N THR A 95 27.85 2.96 6.06
CA THR A 95 26.70 2.64 5.19
C THR A 95 27.12 2.34 3.75
N MET A 96 28.12 3.07 3.24
CA MET A 96 28.64 2.81 1.89
C MET A 96 29.51 1.56 1.80
N GLU A 97 30.25 1.22 2.87
CA GLU A 97 30.94 -0.06 2.95
C GLU A 97 29.96 -1.22 2.88
N GLU A 98 28.88 -1.13 3.66
CA GLU A 98 27.80 -2.12 3.74
C GLU A 98 27.08 -2.25 2.39
N PHE A 99 26.73 -1.13 1.74
CA PHE A 99 26.15 -1.12 0.40
C PHE A 99 27.08 -1.77 -0.64
N LYS A 100 28.37 -1.41 -0.66
CA LYS A 100 29.35 -1.97 -1.60
C LYS A 100 29.49 -3.48 -1.41
N ARG A 101 29.46 -3.97 -0.16
CA ARG A 101 29.46 -5.41 0.15
C ARG A 101 28.20 -6.08 -0.40
N ALA A 102 27.01 -5.55 -0.10
CA ALA A 102 25.75 -6.08 -0.61
C ALA A 102 25.71 -6.11 -2.15
N LEU A 103 26.13 -5.03 -2.81
CA LEU A 103 26.20 -4.92 -4.27
C LEU A 103 27.19 -5.91 -4.88
N SER A 104 28.34 -6.12 -4.24
CA SER A 104 29.32 -7.10 -4.70
C SER A 104 28.75 -8.52 -4.62
N ARG A 105 28.03 -8.86 -3.54
CA ARG A 105 27.32 -10.14 -3.40
C ARG A 105 26.25 -10.31 -4.47
N ARG A 106 25.44 -9.28 -4.72
CA ARG A 106 24.39 -9.27 -5.76
C ARG A 106 24.95 -9.46 -7.16
N LYS A 107 26.10 -8.85 -7.47
CA LYS A 107 26.77 -9.02 -8.78
C LYS A 107 27.48 -10.37 -8.91
N GLY A 108 27.93 -10.95 -7.80
CA GLY A 108 28.70 -12.20 -7.77
C GLY A 108 27.86 -13.47 -7.76
N SER A 109 26.58 -13.41 -7.41
CA SER A 109 25.67 -14.56 -7.37
C SER A 109 24.24 -14.17 -7.72
N SER A 110 23.53 -15.02 -8.47
CA SER A 110 22.08 -14.91 -8.68
C SER A 110 21.29 -15.07 -7.37
N SER A 111 21.89 -15.66 -6.34
CA SER A 111 21.35 -15.77 -4.97
C SER A 111 21.81 -14.63 -4.04
N GLY A 112 22.40 -13.56 -4.58
CA GLY A 112 22.84 -12.41 -3.79
C GLY A 112 21.65 -11.57 -3.29
N PRO A 113 21.86 -10.74 -2.25
CA PRO A 113 20.77 -10.04 -1.57
C PRO A 113 20.05 -9.07 -2.51
N GLU A 114 18.75 -8.91 -2.29
CA GLU A 114 18.01 -7.78 -2.87
C GLU A 114 18.48 -6.47 -2.24
N ILE A 115 18.54 -5.40 -3.03
CA ILE A 115 19.10 -4.11 -2.58
C ILE A 115 18.06 -3.02 -2.80
N MET A 116 17.68 -2.37 -1.71
CA MET A 116 16.69 -1.31 -1.69
C MET A 116 17.36 -0.06 -1.12
N VAL A 117 17.30 1.05 -1.85
CA VAL A 117 17.88 2.32 -1.41
C VAL A 117 16.81 3.39 -1.36
N TYR A 118 16.72 4.08 -0.23
CA TYR A 118 15.74 5.12 0.03
C TYR A 118 16.43 6.44 0.36
N PHE A 119 15.99 7.51 -0.30
CA PHE A 119 16.43 8.88 -0.01
C PHE A 119 15.29 9.68 0.57
N LYS A 120 15.50 10.23 1.76
CA LYS A 120 14.59 11.19 2.36
C LYS A 120 14.77 12.54 1.68
N ASP A 121 13.68 13.13 1.22
CA ASP A 121 13.61 14.48 0.68
C ASP A 121 12.79 15.39 1.59
N SER A 122 13.27 15.56 2.82
CA SER A 122 12.72 16.52 3.79
C SER A 122 13.69 17.69 4.03
N PRO A 123 13.18 18.90 4.33
CA PRO A 123 14.03 20.05 4.62
C PRO A 123 14.99 19.82 5.80
N ILE A 124 16.27 20.10 5.60
CA ILE A 124 17.30 20.09 6.66
C ILE A 124 17.44 21.51 7.19
N SER A 125 17.42 21.64 8.53
CA SER A 125 17.67 22.94 9.16
C SER A 125 19.04 23.50 8.75
N PRO A 126 19.16 24.78 8.35
CA PRO A 126 20.44 25.35 7.90
C PRO A 126 21.62 25.15 8.85
N THR A 127 21.36 25.09 10.15
CA THR A 127 22.41 24.87 11.17
C THR A 127 22.92 23.43 11.26
N LYS A 128 22.22 22.48 10.63
CA LYS A 128 22.57 21.05 10.60
C LYS A 128 23.09 20.61 9.23
N ILE A 129 23.13 21.52 8.25
CA ILE A 129 23.62 21.21 6.91
C ILE A 129 25.15 21.09 6.95
N ASP A 130 25.64 19.94 6.47
CA ASP A 130 27.03 19.73 6.14
C ASP A 130 27.14 19.64 4.60
N PRO A 131 27.66 20.68 3.92
CA PRO A 131 27.73 20.73 2.46
C PRO A 131 28.51 19.56 1.85
N ASP A 132 29.59 19.11 2.49
CA ASP A 132 30.43 18.03 1.96
C ASP A 132 29.69 16.69 2.01
N GLN A 133 28.94 16.44 3.08
CA GLN A 133 28.09 15.26 3.20
C GLN A 133 26.95 15.27 2.17
N LEU A 134 26.31 16.43 1.95
CA LEU A 134 25.23 16.56 0.96
C LEU A 134 25.72 16.36 -0.47
N ILE A 135 26.93 16.84 -0.81
CA ILE A 135 27.54 16.60 -2.12
C ILE A 135 27.70 15.10 -2.36
N LYS A 136 28.20 14.35 -1.37
CA LYS A 136 28.37 12.90 -1.48
C LYS A 136 27.05 12.15 -1.64
N ILE A 137 26.01 12.55 -0.92
CA ILE A 137 24.66 11.97 -1.07
C ILE A 137 24.13 12.20 -2.48
N ARG A 138 24.26 13.42 -3.01
CA ARG A 138 23.82 13.76 -4.37
C ARG A 138 24.60 12.98 -5.43
N GLN A 139 25.91 12.84 -5.27
CA GLN A 139 26.76 12.05 -6.16
C GLN A 139 26.35 10.58 -6.13
N PHE A 140 26.23 9.98 -4.94
CA PHE A 140 25.78 8.60 -4.81
C PHE A 140 24.40 8.35 -5.43
N ARG A 141 23.46 9.27 -5.21
CA ARG A 141 22.13 9.24 -5.84
C ARG A 141 22.21 9.29 -7.37
N ALA A 142 23.07 10.12 -7.93
CA ALA A 142 23.27 10.24 -9.38
C ALA A 142 23.98 9.03 -9.99
N ASP A 143 24.87 8.38 -9.23
CA ASP A 143 25.66 7.24 -9.70
C ASP A 143 24.87 5.91 -9.68
N LEU A 144 23.84 5.79 -8.82
CA LEU A 144 23.04 4.58 -8.64
C LEU A 144 22.47 4.01 -9.95
N PRO A 145 21.80 4.80 -10.82
CA PRO A 145 21.33 4.30 -12.12
C PRO A 145 22.46 3.77 -13.01
N GLY A 146 23.62 4.42 -12.99
CA GLY A 146 24.79 4.03 -13.78
C GLY A 146 25.40 2.68 -13.38
N ILE A 147 25.14 2.23 -12.15
CA ILE A 147 25.55 0.90 -11.66
C ILE A 147 24.41 -0.12 -11.65
N GLY A 148 23.26 0.21 -12.26
CA GLY A 148 22.08 -0.65 -12.38
C GLY A 148 21.16 -0.64 -11.15
N GLY A 149 21.28 0.36 -10.29
CA GLY A 149 20.45 0.51 -9.08
C GLY A 149 19.31 1.49 -9.28
N LEU A 150 18.10 1.10 -8.89
CA LEU A 150 16.98 2.01 -8.67
C LEU A 150 16.94 2.42 -7.19
N TYR A 151 16.41 3.61 -6.92
CA TYR A 151 16.16 4.09 -5.56
C TYR A 151 14.76 4.69 -5.47
N ALA A 152 14.25 4.75 -4.24
CA ALA A 152 12.98 5.40 -3.92
C ALA A 152 13.21 6.69 -3.14
N GLU A 153 12.29 7.63 -3.29
CA GLU A 153 12.28 8.89 -2.56
C GLU A 153 11.02 9.01 -1.71
N PHE A 154 11.15 9.68 -0.57
CA PHE A 154 10.02 9.98 0.30
C PHE A 154 10.25 11.30 1.03
N SER A 155 9.19 12.07 1.25
CA SER A 155 9.28 13.39 1.91
C SER A 155 8.80 13.37 3.35
N ASP A 156 8.04 12.35 3.76
CA ASP A 156 7.44 12.21 5.09
C ASP A 156 7.31 10.75 5.55
N GLU A 157 6.90 10.59 6.81
CA GLU A 157 6.76 9.28 7.48
C GLU A 157 5.69 8.40 6.80
N PRO A 158 4.46 8.88 6.47
CA PRO A 158 3.45 8.08 5.77
C PRO A 158 3.88 7.59 4.37
N GLY A 159 4.53 8.46 3.57
CA GLY A 159 5.04 8.09 2.26
C GLY A 159 6.13 7.02 2.36
N PHE A 160 6.99 7.12 3.36
CA PHE A 160 8.00 6.09 3.63
C PHE A 160 7.38 4.75 4.02
N GLU A 161 6.39 4.74 4.92
CA GLU A 161 5.71 3.51 5.31
C GLU A 161 4.98 2.86 4.14
N ALA A 162 4.29 3.64 3.30
CA ALA A 162 3.60 3.13 2.12
C ALA A 162 4.58 2.46 1.15
N ALA A 163 5.71 3.13 0.85
CA ALA A 163 6.76 2.57 0.00
C ALA A 163 7.39 1.31 0.61
N LEU A 164 7.66 1.30 1.92
CA LEU A 164 8.16 0.11 2.62
C LEU A 164 7.18 -1.06 2.54
N ARG A 165 5.88 -0.83 2.79
CA ARG A 165 4.85 -1.88 2.71
C ARG A 165 4.81 -2.49 1.31
N ALA A 166 4.73 -1.65 0.28
CA ALA A 166 4.69 -2.11 -1.10
C ALA A 166 5.95 -2.90 -1.48
N HIS A 167 7.14 -2.36 -1.21
CA HIS A 167 8.37 -3.00 -1.64
C HIS A 167 8.71 -4.25 -0.81
N LEU A 168 8.48 -4.24 0.51
CA LEU A 168 8.65 -5.44 1.34
C LEU A 168 7.65 -6.54 0.97
N ALA A 169 6.43 -6.17 0.53
CA ALA A 169 5.46 -7.15 0.02
C ALA A 169 5.98 -7.81 -1.27
N ALA A 170 6.59 -7.04 -2.17
CA ALA A 170 7.23 -7.58 -3.36
C ALA A 170 8.40 -8.53 -3.01
N ILE A 171 9.21 -8.18 -2.02
CA ILE A 171 10.26 -9.06 -1.48
C ILE A 171 9.67 -10.34 -0.91
N ALA A 172 8.66 -10.24 -0.04
CA ALA A 172 8.04 -11.41 0.58
C ALA A 172 7.47 -12.36 -0.48
N ARG A 173 6.85 -11.81 -1.54
CA ARG A 173 6.43 -12.59 -2.72
C ARG A 173 7.61 -13.29 -3.37
N LYS A 174 8.67 -12.56 -3.73
CA LYS A 174 9.87 -13.13 -4.38
C LYS A 174 10.45 -14.33 -3.62
N PHE A 175 10.59 -14.20 -2.30
CA PHE A 175 11.17 -15.26 -1.46
C PHE A 175 10.15 -16.35 -1.09
N SER A 176 8.85 -16.08 -1.21
CA SER A 176 7.82 -17.13 -1.12
C SER A 176 7.80 -18.06 -2.35
N LEU A 177 8.21 -17.55 -3.52
CA LEU A 177 8.24 -18.27 -4.80
C LEU A 177 9.48 -19.15 -4.98
N HIS A 178 10.58 -18.82 -4.28
CA HIS A 178 11.82 -19.60 -4.31
C HIS A 178 12.06 -20.27 -2.96
N PRO A 179 11.55 -21.48 -2.70
CA PRO A 179 11.99 -22.27 -1.55
C PRO A 179 13.44 -22.66 -1.80
N THR A 180 14.37 -21.91 -1.23
CA THR A 180 15.77 -22.33 -1.14
C THR A 180 15.80 -23.61 -0.32
N GLY A 181 15.97 -24.72 -1.03
CA GLY A 181 15.79 -26.06 -0.50
C GLY A 181 16.71 -26.36 0.67
N LYS A 182 16.12 -26.68 1.82
CA LYS A 182 16.52 -27.82 2.65
C LYS A 182 15.25 -28.53 3.14
N THR A 183 14.99 -29.67 2.50
CA THR A 183 13.92 -30.64 2.78
C THR A 183 13.85 -31.10 4.23
N SER A 184 12.62 -31.16 4.77
CA SER A 184 12.15 -32.36 5.45
C SER A 184 10.65 -32.54 5.22
N ALA A 185 10.31 -33.74 4.76
CA ALA A 185 9.00 -34.16 4.28
C ALA A 185 7.88 -34.07 5.33
N ILE A 186 6.67 -33.77 4.87
CA ILE A 186 5.39 -34.40 5.26
C ILE A 186 4.36 -34.12 4.14
N ASP A 187 3.70 -35.20 3.70
CA ASP A 187 2.51 -35.24 2.83
C ASP A 187 1.38 -34.30 3.29
N SER A 188 0.70 -33.64 2.34
CA SER A 188 -0.66 -34.01 1.91
C SER A 188 -1.37 -32.84 1.20
N ASP A 189 -1.78 -33.10 -0.04
CA ASP A 189 -2.92 -32.54 -0.79
C ASP A 189 -3.63 -31.31 -0.19
N ALA A 190 -3.34 -30.16 -0.79
CA ALA A 190 -4.31 -29.11 -1.08
C ALA A 190 -3.72 -28.18 -2.13
N GLU A 191 -3.95 -28.50 -3.41
CA GLU A 191 -3.76 -27.54 -4.49
C GLU A 191 -4.68 -26.33 -4.25
N LEU A 192 -4.07 -25.17 -4.02
CA LEU A 192 -4.66 -23.88 -4.36
C LEU A 192 -3.71 -23.25 -5.38
N PRO A 193 -4.16 -23.03 -6.62
CA PRO A 193 -3.33 -22.41 -7.65
C PRO A 193 -3.25 -20.91 -7.35
N VAL A 194 -2.04 -20.37 -7.26
CA VAL A 194 -1.81 -18.94 -7.44
C VAL A 194 -0.55 -18.81 -8.29
N ASP A 195 -0.75 -18.40 -9.54
CA ASP A 195 0.22 -18.31 -10.62
C ASP A 195 1.49 -17.52 -10.26
N ASP A 196 2.59 -18.00 -10.85
CA ASP A 196 3.97 -17.54 -10.73
C ASP A 196 4.46 -16.93 -12.06
N ASP A 197 3.70 -16.02 -12.68
CA ASP A 197 3.99 -15.58 -14.06
C ASP A 197 4.35 -14.08 -14.25
N ASP A 198 4.38 -13.21 -13.23
CA ASP A 198 4.48 -11.74 -13.40
C ASP A 198 5.77 -11.18 -14.07
N GLU A 199 6.83 -11.99 -14.23
CA GLU A 199 8.03 -11.62 -15.02
C GLU A 199 8.01 -12.13 -16.47
N ASP A 200 7.08 -13.05 -16.81
CA ASP A 200 6.83 -13.57 -18.16
C ASP A 200 5.45 -13.15 -18.73
N LEU A 201 4.59 -12.47 -17.95
CA LEU A 201 3.27 -12.00 -18.41
C LEU A 201 3.40 -11.09 -19.63
N GLY A 202 2.72 -11.49 -20.70
CA GLY A 202 2.53 -10.69 -21.89
C GLY A 202 1.46 -9.64 -21.71
N TYR A 203 1.30 -8.82 -22.75
CA TYR A 203 0.25 -7.81 -22.81
C TYR A 203 -1.15 -8.37 -22.51
N LEU A 204 -1.46 -9.58 -23.01
CA LEU A 204 -2.79 -10.20 -22.84
C LEU A 204 -3.08 -10.56 -21.38
N ASP A 205 -2.08 -11.04 -20.64
CA ASP A 205 -2.28 -11.45 -19.26
C ASP A 205 -2.47 -10.23 -18.33
N TYR A 206 -1.77 -9.12 -18.64
CA TYR A 206 -2.04 -7.86 -17.97
C TYR A 206 -3.42 -7.27 -18.30
N ILE A 207 -3.91 -7.46 -19.52
CA ILE A 207 -5.28 -7.06 -19.89
C ILE A 207 -6.31 -7.94 -19.16
N GLU A 208 -6.11 -9.25 -19.08
CA GLU A 208 -7.00 -10.16 -18.35
C GLU A 208 -7.05 -9.82 -16.86
N SER A 209 -5.89 -9.55 -16.25
CA SER A 209 -5.79 -9.10 -14.86
C SER A 209 -6.51 -7.75 -14.65
N TYR A 210 -6.30 -6.79 -15.55
CA TYR A 210 -7.03 -5.52 -15.52
C TYR A 210 -8.55 -5.72 -15.60
N GLU A 211 -9.03 -6.51 -16.56
CA GLU A 211 -10.47 -6.76 -16.75
C GLU A 211 -11.09 -7.45 -15.53
N ALA A 212 -10.41 -8.45 -14.96
CA ALA A 212 -10.85 -9.14 -13.75
C ALA A 212 -10.97 -8.18 -12.56
N ARG A 213 -9.94 -7.35 -12.31
CA ARG A 213 -9.95 -6.40 -11.20
C ARG A 213 -10.95 -5.26 -11.41
N MET A 214 -11.15 -4.81 -12.65
CA MET A 214 -12.21 -3.84 -12.99
C MET A 214 -13.61 -4.41 -12.76
N SER A 215 -13.82 -5.70 -13.03
CA SER A 215 -15.06 -6.39 -12.70
C SER A 215 -15.30 -6.39 -11.19
N ASP A 216 -14.30 -6.74 -10.38
CA ASP A 216 -14.39 -6.72 -8.92
C ASP A 216 -14.72 -5.32 -8.37
N MET A 217 -14.08 -4.28 -8.92
CA MET A 217 -14.39 -2.89 -8.57
C MET A 217 -15.83 -2.53 -8.92
N THR A 218 -16.30 -2.92 -10.11
CA THR A 218 -17.66 -2.63 -10.57
C THR A 218 -18.71 -3.33 -9.69
N GLU A 219 -18.47 -4.59 -9.32
CA GLU A 219 -19.34 -5.34 -8.41
C GLU A 219 -19.37 -4.69 -7.01
N THR A 220 -18.20 -4.31 -6.50
CA THR A 220 -18.07 -3.62 -5.20
C THR A 220 -18.83 -2.30 -5.21
N LEU A 221 -18.66 -1.48 -6.24
CA LEU A 221 -19.37 -0.21 -6.41
C LEU A 221 -20.88 -0.40 -6.55
N SER A 222 -21.33 -1.43 -7.25
CA SER A 222 -22.75 -1.77 -7.38
C SER A 222 -23.37 -2.21 -6.04
N SER A 223 -22.63 -3.01 -5.26
CA SER A 223 -22.99 -3.42 -3.90
C SER A 223 -23.12 -2.21 -2.96
N ILE A 224 -22.16 -1.27 -3.03
CA ILE A 224 -22.19 -0.02 -2.27
C ILE A 224 -23.38 0.84 -2.69
N SER A 225 -23.60 1.04 -3.99
CA SER A 225 -24.72 1.83 -4.52
C SER A 225 -26.06 1.26 -4.07
N SER A 226 -26.25 -0.07 -4.19
CA SER A 226 -27.46 -0.76 -3.72
C SER A 226 -27.67 -0.61 -2.20
N ALA A 227 -26.60 -0.70 -1.40
CA ALA A 227 -26.66 -0.50 0.03
C ALA A 227 -26.99 0.96 0.40
N THR A 228 -26.42 1.92 -0.34
CA THR A 228 -26.65 3.36 -0.19
C THR A 228 -28.11 3.71 -0.45
N GLU A 229 -28.68 3.20 -1.55
CA GLU A 229 -30.08 3.40 -1.90
C GLU A 229 -31.03 2.81 -0.86
N ARG A 230 -30.78 1.56 -0.44
CA ARG A 230 -31.60 0.88 0.57
C ARG A 230 -31.61 1.63 1.89
N VAL A 231 -30.44 2.03 2.38
CA VAL A 231 -30.31 2.76 3.64
C VAL A 231 -30.92 4.16 3.51
N GLY A 232 -30.81 4.81 2.35
CA GLY A 232 -31.50 6.06 2.07
C GLY A 232 -33.03 5.92 2.16
N ALA A 233 -33.60 4.84 1.60
CA ALA A 233 -35.04 4.56 1.65
C ALA A 233 -35.51 4.25 3.08
N ASP A 234 -34.83 3.33 3.78
CA ASP A 234 -35.14 2.97 5.17
C ASP A 234 -35.06 4.19 6.09
N PHE A 235 -34.10 5.06 5.82
CA PHE A 235 -33.90 6.29 6.56
C PHE A 235 -35.03 7.31 6.35
N ASN A 236 -35.47 7.51 5.11
CA ASN A 236 -36.58 8.41 4.79
C ASN A 236 -37.88 7.94 5.46
N GLN A 237 -38.18 6.64 5.38
CA GLN A 237 -39.36 6.07 6.03
C GLN A 237 -39.37 6.32 7.54
N ARG A 238 -38.24 6.07 8.22
CA ARG A 238 -38.15 6.24 9.69
C ARG A 238 -38.14 7.69 10.14
N THR A 239 -37.69 8.59 9.28
CA THR A 239 -37.78 10.03 9.52
C THR A 239 -39.24 10.50 9.51
N GLU A 240 -40.05 10.02 8.56
CA GLU A 240 -41.49 10.29 8.53
C GLU A 240 -42.23 9.72 9.75
N GLU A 241 -41.92 8.48 10.14
CA GLU A 241 -42.48 7.86 11.34
C GLU A 241 -42.17 8.69 12.59
N THR A 242 -40.91 9.12 12.76
CA THR A 242 -40.48 9.92 13.90
C THR A 242 -41.15 11.29 13.94
N ARG A 243 -41.40 11.92 12.78
CA ARG A 243 -42.11 13.21 12.70
C ARG A 243 -43.53 13.12 13.23
N LYS A 244 -44.27 12.06 12.86
CA LYS A 244 -45.65 11.81 13.32
C LYS A 244 -45.77 11.68 14.84
N PHE A 245 -44.75 11.12 15.51
CA PHE A 245 -44.74 10.99 16.97
C PHE A 245 -44.39 12.30 17.70
N THR A 246 -43.62 13.17 17.06
CA THR A 246 -43.21 14.46 17.65
C THR A 246 -44.35 15.48 17.65
N GLU A 247 -45.35 15.29 16.78
CA GLU A 247 -46.55 16.13 16.65
C GLU A 247 -47.70 15.73 17.61
N SER A 248 -47.58 14.62 18.33
CA SER A 248 -48.62 14.09 19.24
C SER A 248 -48.31 14.35 20.72
N GLU A 249 -49.27 14.82 21.52
CA GLU A 249 -49.09 15.22 22.94
C GLU A 249 -48.96 14.05 23.96
N ASP A 250 -48.99 12.79 23.50
CA ASP A 250 -49.02 11.63 24.39
C ASP A 250 -47.62 11.14 24.80
N ARG A 251 -47.34 11.09 26.12
CA ARG A 251 -46.07 10.62 26.69
C ARG A 251 -45.79 9.13 26.44
N SER A 252 -46.82 8.33 26.12
CA SER A 252 -46.65 6.94 25.70
C SER A 252 -45.83 6.81 24.40
N ASN A 253 -45.80 7.85 23.56
CA ASN A 253 -45.08 7.91 22.28
C ASN A 253 -43.56 8.07 22.41
N ILE A 254 -43.03 8.52 23.57
CA ILE A 254 -41.59 8.73 23.74
C ILE A 254 -40.81 7.41 23.70
N ARG A 255 -41.37 6.33 24.26
CA ARG A 255 -40.72 5.01 24.25
C ARG A 255 -40.70 4.40 22.85
N THR A 256 -41.80 4.55 22.11
CA THR A 256 -41.92 4.11 20.71
C THR A 256 -40.97 4.90 19.81
N ALA A 257 -40.93 6.23 19.94
CA ALA A 257 -39.99 7.08 19.21
C ALA A 257 -38.53 6.71 19.51
N LYS A 258 -38.18 6.45 20.78
CA LYS A 258 -36.83 6.00 21.16
C LYS A 258 -36.48 4.65 20.53
N SER A 259 -37.45 3.73 20.40
CA SER A 259 -37.26 2.44 19.73
C SER A 259 -37.01 2.60 18.23
N ILE A 260 -37.77 3.47 17.55
CA ILE A 260 -37.60 3.76 16.12
C ILE A 260 -36.22 4.39 15.87
N ILE A 261 -35.83 5.37 16.69
CA ILE A 261 -34.52 6.02 16.61
C ILE A 261 -33.38 5.02 16.85
N LYS A 262 -33.54 4.11 17.82
CA LYS A 262 -32.54 3.07 18.08
C LYS A 262 -32.35 2.17 16.85
N ARG A 263 -33.46 1.69 16.27
CA ARG A 263 -33.41 0.86 15.06
C ARG A 263 -32.73 1.60 13.90
N ALA A 264 -33.00 2.90 13.73
CA ALA A 264 -32.33 3.72 12.72
C ALA A 264 -30.82 3.83 12.96
N ALA A 265 -30.39 3.94 14.22
CA ALA A 265 -28.98 3.93 14.57
C ALA A 265 -28.32 2.57 14.28
N ASP A 266 -29.02 1.47 14.55
CA ASP A 266 -28.53 0.11 14.28
C ASP A 266 -28.34 -0.13 12.77
N ASP A 267 -29.27 0.32 11.94
CA ASP A 267 -29.15 0.22 10.47
C ASP A 267 -28.02 1.09 9.92
N MET A 268 -27.83 2.29 10.47
CA MET A 268 -26.67 3.14 10.14
C MET A 268 -25.36 2.42 10.47
N ASN A 269 -25.27 1.77 11.63
CA ASN A 269 -24.06 1.03 11.99
C ASN A 269 -23.84 -0.19 11.08
N ALA A 270 -24.90 -0.90 10.70
CA ALA A 270 -24.80 -2.02 9.75
C ALA A 270 -24.30 -1.54 8.39
N TYR A 271 -24.82 -0.42 7.89
CA TYR A 271 -24.36 0.21 6.66
C TYR A 271 -22.90 0.66 6.74
N GLY A 272 -22.52 1.37 7.82
CA GLY A 272 -21.15 1.83 8.00
C GLY A 272 -20.15 0.67 8.04
N ARG A 273 -20.48 -0.45 8.67
CA ARG A 273 -19.65 -1.67 8.66
C ARG A 273 -19.57 -2.33 7.29
N HIS A 274 -20.64 -2.25 6.49
CA HIS A 274 -20.59 -2.71 5.10
C HIS A 274 -19.58 -1.88 4.31
N LEU A 275 -19.63 -0.55 4.43
CA LEU A 275 -18.64 0.32 3.79
C LEU A 275 -17.21 0.03 4.27
N GLU A 276 -17.02 -0.12 5.58
CA GLU A 276 -15.72 -0.45 6.20
C GLU A 276 -15.13 -1.75 5.62
N ALA A 277 -15.96 -2.77 5.39
CA ALA A 277 -15.52 -4.04 4.81
C ALA A 277 -15.20 -3.97 3.30
N GLN A 278 -15.90 -3.11 2.56
CA GLN A 278 -15.71 -2.96 1.11
C GLN A 278 -14.51 -2.07 0.77
N LEU A 279 -14.13 -1.14 1.65
CA LEU A 279 -13.04 -0.20 1.43
C LEU A 279 -11.70 -0.87 1.06
N PRO A 280 -11.18 -1.87 1.80
CA PRO A 280 -9.93 -2.53 1.44
C PRO A 280 -10.03 -3.35 0.15
N LEU A 281 -11.21 -3.91 -0.16
CA LEU A 281 -11.44 -4.67 -1.40
C LEU A 281 -11.36 -3.75 -2.62
N LEU A 282 -12.03 -2.59 -2.53
CA LEU A 282 -11.98 -1.58 -3.58
C LEU A 282 -10.56 -1.04 -3.78
N ALA A 283 -9.82 -0.81 -2.70
CA ALA A 283 -8.45 -0.30 -2.75
C ALA A 283 -7.47 -1.29 -3.40
N ALA A 284 -7.54 -2.57 -3.02
CA ALA A 284 -6.71 -3.63 -3.61
C ALA A 284 -7.02 -3.80 -5.10
N ALA A 285 -8.31 -3.93 -5.45
CA ALA A 285 -8.72 -4.09 -6.85
C ALA A 285 -8.32 -2.88 -7.71
N ARG A 286 -8.42 -1.64 -7.17
CA ARG A 286 -7.92 -0.43 -7.85
C ARG A 286 -6.42 -0.50 -8.13
N GLU A 287 -5.63 -0.85 -7.12
CA GLU A 287 -4.17 -0.88 -7.25
C GLU A 287 -3.72 -1.92 -8.27
N GLU A 288 -4.29 -3.13 -8.21
CA GLU A 288 -3.99 -4.21 -9.15
C GLU A 288 -4.45 -3.87 -10.57
N ALA A 289 -5.68 -3.36 -10.75
CA ALA A 289 -6.22 -2.99 -12.06
C ALA A 289 -5.35 -1.96 -12.78
N PHE A 290 -5.07 -0.83 -12.12
CA PHE A 290 -4.34 0.26 -12.78
C PHE A 290 -2.85 -0.03 -12.94
N THR A 291 -2.27 -0.86 -12.07
CA THR A 291 -0.91 -1.36 -12.26
C THR A 291 -0.81 -2.28 -13.48
N ALA A 292 -1.72 -3.26 -13.59
CA ALA A 292 -1.79 -4.16 -14.73
C ALA A 292 -2.01 -3.38 -16.03
N LEU A 293 -2.92 -2.41 -16.04
CA LEU A 293 -3.18 -1.57 -17.20
C LEU A 293 -1.96 -0.72 -17.60
N THR A 294 -1.25 -0.15 -16.63
CA THR A 294 -0.03 0.64 -16.90
C THR A 294 1.05 -0.23 -17.53
N LYS A 295 1.27 -1.44 -17.01
CA LYS A 295 2.22 -2.40 -17.59
C LYS A 295 1.80 -2.83 -19.00
N ALA A 296 0.51 -3.10 -19.22
CA ALA A 296 -0.03 -3.43 -20.54
C ALA A 296 0.23 -2.31 -21.56
N LEU A 297 0.00 -1.05 -21.20
CA LEU A 297 0.24 0.09 -22.09
C LEU A 297 1.72 0.28 -22.44
N VAL A 298 2.63 0.03 -21.50
CA VAL A 298 4.08 0.06 -21.75
C VAL A 298 4.49 -1.01 -22.77
N LEU A 299 3.99 -2.24 -22.62
CA LEU A 299 4.24 -3.32 -23.58
C LEU A 299 3.62 -3.02 -24.94
N TYR A 300 2.40 -2.47 -24.96
CA TYR A 300 1.68 -2.11 -26.19
C TYR A 300 2.43 -1.05 -27.01
N GLY A 301 3.03 -0.04 -26.36
CA GLY A 301 3.89 0.93 -27.04
C GLY A 301 5.16 0.34 -27.66
N GLY A 302 5.58 -0.85 -27.22
CA GLY A 302 6.71 -1.60 -27.78
C GLY A 302 6.37 -2.43 -29.03
N PHE A 303 5.09 -2.61 -29.37
CA PHE A 303 4.65 -3.49 -30.47
C PHE A 303 4.71 -2.87 -31.87
N GLY A 304 5.15 -1.62 -32.01
CA GLY A 304 5.26 -0.95 -33.32
C GLY A 304 4.02 -0.10 -33.63
N GLU A 305 3.34 -0.34 -34.78
CA GLU A 305 2.16 0.44 -35.17
C GLU A 305 1.03 0.30 -34.13
N VAL A 306 0.75 1.40 -33.45
CA VAL A 306 -0.33 1.54 -32.48
C VAL A 306 -1.67 1.43 -33.21
N ASN A 307 -2.47 0.41 -32.90
CA ASN A 307 -3.85 0.35 -33.39
C ASN A 307 -4.71 1.34 -32.59
N GLU A 308 -5.06 2.46 -33.21
CA GLU A 308 -5.88 3.52 -32.61
C GLU A 308 -7.26 3.01 -32.15
N GLY A 309 -7.82 1.98 -32.79
CA GLY A 309 -9.13 1.41 -32.44
C GLY A 309 -9.15 0.79 -31.05
N ASN A 310 -8.15 -0.02 -30.72
CA ASN A 310 -8.05 -0.68 -29.40
C ASN A 310 -7.83 0.34 -28.28
N LEU A 311 -7.05 1.39 -28.54
CA LEU A 311 -6.86 2.49 -27.58
C LEU A 311 -8.14 3.31 -27.40
N ALA A 312 -8.92 3.51 -28.46
CA ALA A 312 -10.22 4.18 -28.38
C ALA A 312 -11.24 3.38 -27.55
N ASP A 313 -11.27 2.05 -27.67
CA ASP A 313 -12.16 1.19 -26.89
C ASP A 313 -11.78 1.17 -25.39
N LEU A 314 -10.49 1.10 -25.09
CA LEU A 314 -9.98 1.23 -23.72
C LEU A 314 -10.30 2.60 -23.13
N ARG A 315 -10.13 3.67 -23.93
CA ARG A 315 -10.48 5.04 -23.55
C ARG A 315 -11.97 5.16 -23.21
N ASN A 316 -12.85 4.63 -24.04
CA ASN A 316 -14.30 4.63 -23.81
C ASN A 316 -14.68 3.85 -22.54
N SER A 317 -13.99 2.74 -22.26
CA SER A 317 -14.22 1.93 -21.05
C SER A 317 -13.83 2.68 -19.78
N LEU A 318 -12.69 3.38 -19.79
CA LEU A 318 -12.24 4.23 -18.68
C LEU A 318 -13.14 5.45 -18.48
N ASP A 319 -13.64 6.07 -19.56
CA ASP A 319 -14.63 7.16 -19.48
C ASP A 319 -15.93 6.66 -18.84
N GLY A 320 -16.44 5.50 -19.26
CA GLY A 320 -17.63 4.87 -18.67
C GLY A 320 -17.45 4.54 -17.18
N PHE A 321 -16.27 4.05 -16.79
CA PHE A 321 -15.93 3.83 -15.38
C PHE A 321 -15.91 5.14 -14.58
N ASN A 322 -15.35 6.22 -15.13
CA ASN A 322 -15.32 7.53 -14.48
C ASN A 322 -16.73 8.12 -14.30
N GLU A 323 -17.62 7.90 -15.26
CA GLU A 323 -19.03 8.29 -15.15
C GLU A 323 -19.77 7.49 -14.07
N ALA A 324 -19.62 6.16 -14.05
CA ALA A 324 -20.24 5.29 -13.06
C ALA A 324 -19.78 5.60 -11.62
N THR A 325 -18.48 5.82 -11.44
CA THR A 325 -17.91 6.25 -10.16
C THR A 325 -18.36 7.65 -9.77
N GLY A 326 -18.48 8.57 -10.73
CA GLY A 326 -19.03 9.92 -10.50
C GLY A 326 -20.48 9.89 -9.97
N ASN A 327 -21.32 9.05 -10.55
CA ASN A 327 -22.70 8.83 -10.09
C ASN A 327 -22.74 8.23 -8.67
N SER A 328 -21.83 7.30 -8.38
CA SER A 328 -21.69 6.70 -7.04
C SER A 328 -21.28 7.75 -6.01
N ARG A 329 -20.27 8.59 -6.30
CA ARG A 329 -19.85 9.70 -5.44
C ARG A 329 -20.99 10.69 -5.20
N HIS A 330 -21.75 11.05 -6.23
CA HIS A 330 -22.91 11.93 -6.07
C HIS A 330 -23.94 11.35 -5.09
N SER A 331 -24.23 10.06 -5.20
CA SER A 331 -25.16 9.36 -4.32
C SER A 331 -24.65 9.30 -2.87
N LEU A 332 -23.37 8.97 -2.68
CA LEU A 332 -22.73 8.95 -1.36
C LEU A 332 -22.72 10.35 -0.72
N ALA A 333 -22.39 11.39 -1.48
CA ALA A 333 -22.40 12.77 -1.01
C ALA A 333 -23.82 13.25 -0.63
N GLY A 334 -24.83 12.85 -1.40
CA GLY A 334 -26.24 13.10 -1.10
C GLY A 334 -26.66 12.47 0.23
N LEU A 335 -26.36 11.17 0.42
CA LEU A 335 -26.66 10.47 1.68
C LEU A 335 -25.88 11.08 2.85
N ARG A 336 -24.60 11.37 2.66
CA ARG A 336 -23.74 12.01 3.66
C ARG A 336 -24.32 13.34 4.13
N LYS A 337 -24.77 14.19 3.22
CA LYS A 337 -25.40 15.49 3.54
C LYS A 337 -26.70 15.31 4.33
N SER A 338 -27.56 14.39 3.89
CA SER A 338 -28.81 14.04 4.59
C SER A 338 -28.54 13.59 6.01
N ILE A 339 -27.62 12.64 6.21
CA ILE A 339 -27.22 12.15 7.54
C ILE A 339 -26.62 13.28 8.37
N ALA A 340 -25.68 14.06 7.84
CA ALA A 340 -25.05 15.15 8.59
C ALA A 340 -26.08 16.16 9.14
N SER A 341 -27.06 16.55 8.31
CA SER A 341 -28.09 17.55 8.63
C SER A 341 -29.08 17.17 9.73
N MET A 342 -29.16 15.88 10.13
CA MET A 342 -30.20 15.46 11.06
C MET A 342 -30.03 16.05 12.46
N SER A 343 -31.15 16.30 13.13
CA SER A 343 -31.19 16.77 14.51
C SER A 343 -30.60 15.76 15.50
N ARG A 344 -30.04 16.27 16.60
CA ARG A 344 -29.45 15.45 17.66
C ARG A 344 -30.54 14.91 18.58
N MET A 345 -31.00 13.68 18.32
CA MET A 345 -32.12 13.10 19.08
C MET A 345 -31.66 12.20 20.25
N THR A 346 -30.75 11.26 20.00
CA THR A 346 -30.22 10.34 21.03
C THR A 346 -28.71 10.17 20.90
N GLY A 347 -28.06 9.72 21.97
CA GLY A 347 -26.61 9.44 21.96
C GLY A 347 -26.23 8.36 20.93
N ASP A 348 -27.02 7.29 20.83
CA ASP A 348 -26.77 6.16 19.92
C ASP A 348 -26.84 6.60 18.46
N LEU A 349 -27.89 7.35 18.11
CA LEU A 349 -28.04 7.92 16.76
C LEU A 349 -26.89 8.87 16.44
N ASN A 350 -26.53 9.76 17.36
CA ASN A 350 -25.43 10.70 17.14
C ASN A 350 -24.08 10.00 16.90
N ARG A 351 -23.82 8.85 17.55
CA ARG A 351 -22.60 8.06 17.30
C ARG A 351 -22.67 7.34 15.95
N ALA A 352 -23.80 6.71 15.63
CA ALA A 352 -24.00 6.04 14.35
C ALA A 352 -23.86 7.01 13.16
N LYS A 353 -24.44 8.21 13.27
CA LYS A 353 -24.27 9.29 12.27
C LYS A 353 -22.80 9.63 12.02
N LYS A 354 -22.01 9.82 13.10
CA LYS A 354 -20.59 10.16 12.99
C LYS A 354 -19.79 9.05 12.32
N PHE A 355 -20.05 7.80 12.70
CA PHE A 355 -19.40 6.64 12.11
C PHE A 355 -19.69 6.54 10.60
N VAL A 356 -20.97 6.59 10.21
CA VAL A 356 -21.35 6.53 8.79
C VAL A 356 -20.78 7.69 7.99
N VAL A 357 -20.79 8.92 8.52
CA VAL A 357 -20.19 10.06 7.82
C VAL A 357 -18.70 9.86 7.59
N SER A 358 -17.95 9.32 8.57
CA SER A 358 -16.52 8.99 8.39
C SER A 358 -16.33 7.97 7.27
N MET A 359 -17.12 6.89 7.27
CA MET A 359 -17.02 5.83 6.27
C MET A 359 -17.41 6.31 4.86
N LEU A 360 -18.40 7.21 4.76
CA LEU A 360 -18.77 7.84 3.49
C LEU A 360 -17.63 8.74 2.97
N ASP A 361 -16.95 9.48 3.84
CA ASP A 361 -15.81 10.34 3.47
C ASP A 361 -14.60 9.50 3.02
N GLU A 362 -14.33 8.37 3.68
CA GLU A 362 -13.26 7.43 3.30
C GLU A 362 -13.56 6.75 1.95
N MET A 363 -14.80 6.31 1.75
CA MET A 363 -15.23 5.70 0.50
C MET A 363 -15.18 6.70 -0.67
N ASP A 364 -15.65 7.93 -0.46
CA ASP A 364 -15.54 8.99 -1.48
C ASP A 364 -14.09 9.25 -1.88
N SER A 365 -13.18 9.28 -0.89
CA SER A 365 -11.75 9.45 -1.11
C SER A 365 -11.13 8.29 -1.91
N GLU A 366 -11.56 7.05 -1.67
CA GLU A 366 -11.08 5.89 -2.43
C GLU A 366 -11.57 5.91 -3.88
N ILE A 367 -12.84 6.27 -4.09
CA ILE A 367 -13.38 6.43 -5.44
C ILE A 367 -12.68 7.58 -6.19
N GLU A 368 -12.37 8.68 -5.50
CA GLU A 368 -11.59 9.78 -6.06
C GLU A 368 -10.19 9.34 -6.49
N ARG A 369 -9.48 8.54 -5.67
CA ARG A 369 -8.19 7.95 -6.06
C ARG A 369 -8.31 7.11 -7.33
N ALA A 370 -9.37 6.33 -7.49
CA ALA A 370 -9.63 5.55 -8.70
C ALA A 370 -9.85 6.46 -9.93
N GLN A 371 -10.62 7.54 -9.79
CA GLN A 371 -10.87 8.51 -10.86
C GLN A 371 -9.58 9.23 -11.29
N VAL A 372 -8.73 9.60 -10.33
CA VAL A 372 -7.43 10.25 -10.62
C VAL A 372 -6.50 9.29 -11.37
N ALA A 373 -6.41 8.03 -10.95
CA ALA A 373 -5.61 7.01 -11.63
C ALA A 373 -6.08 6.79 -13.08
N SER A 374 -7.41 6.60 -13.26
CA SER A 374 -8.04 6.48 -14.58
C SER A 374 -7.76 7.70 -15.47
N SER A 375 -7.93 8.91 -14.93
CA SER A 375 -7.69 10.16 -15.65
C SER A 375 -6.22 10.32 -16.09
N SER A 376 -5.27 9.91 -15.23
CA SER A 376 -3.85 9.92 -15.59
C SER A 376 -3.56 8.99 -16.76
N ILE A 377 -4.16 7.80 -16.78
CA ILE A 377 -3.98 6.83 -17.86
C ILE A 377 -4.65 7.30 -19.15
N LEU A 378 -5.84 7.91 -19.08
CA LEU A 378 -6.50 8.53 -20.23
C LEU A 378 -5.61 9.57 -20.91
N VAL A 379 -4.89 10.40 -20.15
CA VAL A 379 -3.92 11.37 -20.71
C VAL A 379 -2.81 10.66 -21.46
N SER A 380 -2.28 9.55 -20.94
CA SER A 380 -1.25 8.75 -21.62
C SER A 380 -1.79 8.12 -22.92
N ILE A 381 -3.01 7.58 -22.90
CA ILE A 381 -3.67 7.02 -24.08
C ILE A 381 -3.86 8.10 -25.16
N ASP A 382 -4.36 9.29 -24.78
CA ASP A 382 -4.56 10.41 -25.70
C ASP A 382 -3.24 10.91 -26.32
N GLN A 383 -2.11 10.76 -25.62
CA GLN A 383 -0.78 11.05 -26.18
C GLN A 383 -0.34 9.98 -27.18
N MET A 384 -0.61 8.71 -26.91
CA MET A 384 -0.26 7.59 -27.80
C MET A 384 -1.09 7.60 -29.10
N ILE A 385 -2.35 8.05 -29.06
CA ILE A 385 -3.21 8.19 -30.25
C ILE A 385 -2.75 9.35 -31.17
N LYS A 386 -2.09 10.38 -30.61
CA LYS A 386 -1.65 11.57 -31.37
C LYS A 386 -0.23 11.47 -31.93
N ALA A 387 0.55 10.51 -31.45
CA ALA A 387 1.95 10.27 -31.83
C ALA A 387 2.02 9.35 -33.05
#